data_AF-A0A9E2P8R4-F1
#
_entry.id   AF-A0A9E2P8R4-F1
#
_cell.length_a   1.000
_cell.length_b   1.000
_cell.length_c   1.000
_cell.angle_alpha   90.00
_cell.angle_beta   90.00
_cell.angle_gamma   90.00
#
_symmetry.space_group_name_H-M   'P 1'
#
loop_
_entity.id
_entity.type
_entity.pdbx_description
1 polymer ?
#
loop_
_entity_poly.entity_id
_entity_poly.type
_entity_poly.pdbx_seq_one_letter_code
_entity_poly.pdbx_strand_id
1 'polypeptide(L)'
;MASTLVADGLETRPSVERFSTHELGPTLERFQTSGLLEEGRINLIGLDAIAERLGDRWEGRQEQIYHHVERTLTRHLEGGGFFQRVSPTDYLVVQPGLGKYSAQASCLRYLRELLSHFLGGAAPEAADVMEVTSLSGGRILATEIDRAYAISAARSEPPVVAPEPDDLPTPWNPFVAADGRTLRVSCQLEPVFELRTFAQIGFRIARRVLLMPGEIELSPQELRNLTTA
;
A
#
# COMPACT_ATOMS: atom_id res chain seq x y z
N MET A 1 1.11 48.17 10.76
CA MET A 1 0.83 46.80 11.25
C MET A 1 1.25 45.84 10.17
N ALA A 2 2.51 45.40 10.22
CA ALA A 2 3.08 44.45 9.26
C ALA A 2 2.83 43.03 9.77
N SER A 3 2.08 42.24 9.02
CA SER A 3 1.88 40.82 9.26
C SER A 3 2.91 40.07 8.42
N THR A 4 4.02 39.70 9.05
CA THR A 4 5.05 38.85 8.45
C THR A 4 4.52 37.43 8.40
N LEU A 5 4.17 36.96 7.20
CA LEU A 5 3.96 35.55 6.91
C LEU A 5 5.27 34.81 7.15
N VAL A 6 5.22 33.85 8.07
CA VAL A 6 6.26 32.84 8.28
C VAL A 6 6.31 32.00 7.01
N ALA A 7 7.27 32.31 6.14
CA ALA A 7 7.73 31.37 5.13
C ALA A 7 8.58 30.33 5.87
N ASP A 8 7.92 29.27 6.33
CA ASP A 8 8.58 28.12 6.94
C ASP A 8 9.38 27.38 5.85
N GLY A 9 10.64 27.09 6.17
CA GLY A 9 11.63 26.64 5.20
C GLY A 9 11.30 25.26 4.65
N LEU A 10 11.04 25.20 3.33
CA LEU A 10 11.31 23.99 2.56
C LEU A 10 12.84 23.84 2.45
N GLU A 11 13.47 23.40 3.55
CA GLU A 11 14.80 22.81 3.45
C GLU A 11 14.68 21.60 2.52
N THR A 12 15.36 21.66 1.38
CA THR A 12 15.52 20.52 0.46
C THR A 12 16.16 19.38 1.23
N ARG A 13 15.34 18.44 1.70
CA ARG A 13 15.78 17.23 2.37
C ARG A 13 16.61 16.40 1.39
N PRO A 14 17.66 15.70 1.87
CA PRO A 14 18.51 14.91 1.00
C PRO A 14 17.67 13.84 0.30
N SER A 15 17.65 13.89 -1.03
CA SER A 15 17.12 12.80 -1.85
C SER A 15 18.18 11.71 -1.94
N VAL A 16 17.77 10.49 -1.64
CA VAL A 16 18.60 9.29 -1.66
C VAL A 16 18.19 8.44 -2.85
N GLU A 17 19.17 8.08 -3.69
CA GLU A 17 18.99 7.12 -4.77
C GLU A 17 19.21 5.71 -4.22
N ARG A 18 18.22 4.84 -4.40
CA ARG A 18 18.27 3.41 -4.10
C ARG A 18 18.10 2.61 -5.40
N PHE A 19 18.83 1.51 -5.51
CA PHE A 19 18.72 0.59 -6.64
C PHE A 19 17.96 -0.65 -6.20
N SER A 20 16.97 -1.06 -7.01
CA SER A 20 16.34 -2.34 -6.77
C SER A 20 17.17 -3.49 -7.33
N THR A 21 17.41 -4.50 -6.51
CA THR A 21 18.03 -5.78 -6.92
C THR A 21 17.00 -6.78 -7.44
N HIS A 22 15.72 -6.42 -7.47
CA HIS A 22 14.62 -7.27 -7.93
C HIS A 22 13.89 -6.63 -9.12
N GLU A 23 13.36 -7.46 -10.02
CA GLU A 23 12.54 -6.96 -11.13
C GLU A 23 11.23 -6.42 -10.57
N LEU A 24 11.07 -5.10 -10.61
CA LEU A 24 9.90 -4.41 -10.10
C LEU A 24 8.84 -4.11 -11.19
N GLY A 25 9.12 -4.43 -12.47
CA GLY A 25 8.39 -3.96 -13.65
C GLY A 25 6.85 -3.99 -13.57
N PRO A 26 6.21 -5.17 -13.53
CA PRO A 26 4.74 -5.26 -13.61
C PRO A 26 4.01 -4.78 -12.35
N THR A 27 4.71 -4.66 -11.22
CA THR A 27 4.15 -4.17 -9.95
C THR A 27 4.27 -2.66 -9.84
N LEU A 28 5.36 -2.08 -10.36
CA LEU A 28 5.55 -0.62 -10.41
C LEU A 28 4.60 0.08 -11.37
N GLU A 29 4.35 -0.52 -12.54
CA GLU A 29 3.42 0.04 -13.53
C GLU A 29 2.02 0.25 -12.93
N ARG A 30 1.59 -0.64 -12.03
CA ARG A 30 0.31 -0.52 -11.31
C ARG A 30 0.27 0.69 -10.38
N PHE A 31 1.37 0.97 -9.67
CA PHE A 31 1.43 2.09 -8.72
C PHE A 31 1.61 3.45 -9.39
N GLN A 32 2.32 3.50 -10.51
CA GLN A 32 2.40 4.70 -11.36
C GLN A 32 1.04 5.04 -11.97
N THR A 33 0.27 4.02 -12.37
CA THR A 33 -1.06 4.24 -12.97
C THR A 33 -2.11 4.67 -11.93
N SER A 34 -1.90 4.38 -10.64
CA SER A 34 -2.90 4.61 -9.59
C SER A 34 -2.76 5.93 -8.84
N GLY A 35 -1.82 6.82 -9.18
CA GLY A 35 -1.62 8.12 -8.52
C GLY A 35 -0.97 8.06 -7.12
N LEU A 36 -0.68 6.86 -6.61
CA LEU A 36 -0.21 6.66 -5.23
C LEU A 36 1.21 7.21 -5.01
N LEU A 37 2.00 7.31 -6.09
CA LEU A 37 3.34 7.88 -6.06
C LEU A 37 3.29 9.40 -5.90
N GLU A 38 2.46 10.07 -6.71
CA GLU A 38 2.25 11.52 -6.68
C GLU A 38 1.65 11.97 -5.35
N GLU A 39 0.82 11.14 -4.75
CA GLU A 39 0.23 11.37 -3.44
C GLU A 39 1.19 11.06 -2.26
N GLY A 40 2.41 10.58 -2.53
CA GLY A 40 3.43 10.31 -1.51
C GLY A 40 3.08 9.13 -0.58
N ARG A 41 2.27 8.18 -1.04
CA ARG A 41 1.77 7.04 -0.24
C ARG A 41 2.64 5.79 -0.32
N ILE A 42 3.73 5.87 -1.08
CA ILE A 42 4.72 4.79 -1.22
C ILE A 42 5.91 5.13 -0.31
N ASN A 43 6.26 4.19 0.56
CA ASN A 43 7.31 4.38 1.55
C ASN A 43 8.37 3.28 1.41
N LEU A 44 9.62 3.60 1.75
CA LEU A 44 10.67 2.64 2.01
C LEU A 44 10.89 2.49 3.50
N ILE A 45 11.09 1.26 3.96
CA ILE A 45 11.58 0.93 5.29
C ILE A 45 13.01 0.41 5.12
N GLY A 46 13.98 1.16 5.65
CA GLY A 46 15.38 0.79 5.67
C GLY A 46 15.73 -0.11 6.86
N LEU A 47 16.57 -1.12 6.60
CA LEU A 47 17.15 -2.06 7.57
C LEU A 47 18.64 -1.78 7.80
N ASP A 48 19.18 -0.69 7.24
CA ASP A 48 20.61 -0.31 7.33
C ASP A 48 21.08 -0.31 8.78
N ALA A 49 20.31 0.30 9.68
CA ALA A 49 20.52 0.29 11.12
C ALA A 49 20.69 -1.13 11.74
N ILE A 50 19.94 -2.11 11.24
CA ILE A 50 20.03 -3.51 11.70
C ILE A 50 21.28 -4.16 11.12
N ALA A 51 21.55 -3.95 9.83
CA ALA A 51 22.72 -4.47 9.15
C ALA A 51 24.02 -3.95 9.76
N GLU A 52 24.16 -2.64 9.93
CA GLU A 52 25.31 -2.00 10.56
C GLU A 52 25.56 -2.52 11.98
N ARG A 53 24.49 -2.66 12.77
CA ARG A 53 24.61 -3.12 14.15
C ARG A 53 25.00 -4.60 14.27
N LEU A 54 24.64 -5.41 13.28
CA LEU A 54 25.02 -6.82 13.21
C LEU A 54 26.44 -7.01 12.65
N GLY A 55 26.91 -6.10 11.80
CA GLY A 55 28.23 -6.14 11.16
C GLY A 55 28.43 -7.46 10.43
N ASP A 56 29.55 -8.12 10.69
CA ASP A 56 29.92 -9.41 10.08
C ASP A 56 28.88 -10.53 10.30
N ARG A 57 28.01 -10.40 11.30
CA ARG A 57 26.94 -11.38 11.57
C ARG A 57 25.73 -11.23 10.67
N TRP A 58 25.65 -10.16 9.87
CA TRP A 58 24.55 -9.88 8.96
C TRP A 58 24.34 -11.04 7.97
N GLU A 59 25.38 -11.45 7.26
CA GLU A 59 25.28 -12.47 6.20
C GLU A 59 24.71 -13.80 6.72
N GLY A 60 25.08 -14.19 7.93
CA GLY A 60 24.61 -15.42 8.58
C GLY A 60 23.20 -15.33 9.19
N ARG A 61 22.61 -14.13 9.27
CA ARG A 61 21.30 -13.88 9.93
C ARG A 61 20.26 -13.25 9.01
N GLN A 62 20.65 -12.74 7.84
CA GLN A 62 19.78 -12.00 6.94
C GLN A 62 18.47 -12.74 6.63
N GLU A 63 18.52 -14.05 6.35
CA GLU A 63 17.31 -14.84 6.05
C GLU A 63 16.31 -14.86 7.22
N GLN A 64 16.80 -14.98 8.46
CA GLN A 64 15.94 -14.92 9.65
C GLN A 64 15.37 -13.52 9.86
N ILE A 65 16.14 -12.48 9.52
CA ILE A 65 15.70 -11.10 9.59
C ILE A 65 14.60 -10.85 8.57
N TYR A 66 14.82 -11.22 7.31
CA TYR A 66 13.84 -11.10 6.24
C TYR A 66 12.54 -11.81 6.59
N HIS A 67 12.61 -13.08 7.03
CA HIS A 67 11.42 -13.82 7.44
C HIS A 67 10.65 -13.11 8.58
N HIS A 68 11.35 -12.52 9.55
CA HIS A 68 10.70 -11.75 10.60
C HIS A 68 10.07 -10.45 10.07
N VAL A 69 10.78 -9.70 9.23
CA VAL A 69 10.27 -8.47 8.61
C VAL A 69 9.00 -8.75 7.83
N GLU A 70 9.03 -9.76 6.97
CA GLU A 70 7.89 -10.15 6.13
C GLU A 70 6.70 -10.63 6.96
N ARG A 71 6.94 -11.39 8.03
CA ARG A 71 5.87 -11.79 8.96
C ARG A 71 5.26 -10.59 9.67
N THR A 72 6.06 -9.62 10.07
CA THR A 72 5.60 -8.39 10.74
C THR A 72 4.81 -7.51 9.76
N LEU A 73 5.30 -7.29 8.54
CA LEU A 73 4.60 -6.53 7.51
C LEU A 73 3.29 -7.21 7.09
N THR A 74 3.32 -8.54 6.89
CA THR A 74 2.11 -9.32 6.55
C THR A 74 1.03 -9.09 7.60
N ARG A 75 1.34 -9.23 8.89
CA ARG A 75 0.40 -9.05 10.00
C ARG A 75 -0.20 -7.64 10.04
N HIS A 76 0.59 -6.61 9.75
CA HIS A 76 0.14 -5.22 9.86
C HIS A 76 -0.60 -4.72 8.61
N LEU A 77 -0.36 -5.33 7.45
CA LEU A 77 -0.94 -4.92 6.17
C LEU A 77 -2.21 -5.71 5.80
N GLU A 78 -2.70 -6.60 6.69
CA GLU A 78 -3.95 -7.36 6.58
C GLU A 78 -5.15 -6.42 6.30
N GLY A 79 -5.40 -6.12 5.03
CA GLY A 79 -6.39 -5.10 4.62
C GLY A 79 -6.18 -4.45 3.25
N GLY A 80 -5.20 -4.90 2.45
CA GLY A 80 -4.97 -4.39 1.09
C GLY A 80 -3.66 -3.61 0.93
N GLY A 81 -2.77 -3.65 1.92
CA GLY A 81 -1.41 -3.15 1.77
C GLY A 81 -0.52 -4.10 0.96
N PHE A 82 0.53 -3.55 0.35
CA PHE A 82 1.53 -4.27 -0.42
C PHE A 82 2.91 -4.00 0.16
N PHE A 83 3.78 -5.02 0.17
CA PHE A 83 5.19 -4.82 0.45
C PHE A 83 6.06 -5.69 -0.45
N GLN A 84 7.28 -5.24 -0.70
CA GLN A 84 8.27 -5.97 -1.48
C GLN A 84 9.66 -5.61 -1.01
N ARG A 85 10.52 -6.60 -0.79
CA ARG A 85 11.95 -6.35 -0.64
C ARG A 85 12.49 -5.84 -1.98
N VAL A 86 13.10 -4.67 -1.98
CA VAL A 86 13.63 -4.03 -3.19
C VAL A 86 15.15 -4.05 -3.22
N SER A 87 15.81 -4.07 -2.06
CA SER A 87 17.26 -4.22 -1.91
C SER A 87 17.56 -5.15 -0.71
N PRO A 88 18.83 -5.52 -0.44
CA PRO A 88 19.17 -6.26 0.77
C PRO A 88 18.76 -5.55 2.08
N THR A 89 18.64 -4.23 2.08
CA THR A 89 18.29 -3.47 3.27
C THR A 89 17.00 -2.65 3.13
N ASP A 90 16.31 -2.68 1.99
CA ASP A 90 15.12 -1.86 1.77
C ASP A 90 13.88 -2.70 1.46
N TYR A 91 12.78 -2.38 2.15
CA TYR A 91 11.44 -2.85 1.82
C TYR A 91 10.58 -1.68 1.35
N LEU A 92 9.99 -1.82 0.17
CA LEU A 92 8.93 -0.92 -0.31
C LEU A 92 7.60 -1.34 0.30
N VAL A 93 6.84 -0.35 0.78
CA VAL A 93 5.54 -0.53 1.44
C VAL A 93 4.53 0.45 0.86
N VAL A 94 3.36 -0.07 0.49
CA VAL A 94 2.22 0.69 -0.03
C VAL A 94 0.98 0.36 0.80
N GLN A 95 0.27 1.39 1.23
CA GLN A 95 -0.95 1.26 2.04
C GLN A 95 -2.07 2.06 1.37
N PRO A 96 -2.74 1.52 0.33
CA PRO A 96 -3.70 2.29 -0.49
C PRO A 96 -4.85 2.90 0.31
N GLY A 97 -5.30 2.21 1.36
CA GLY A 97 -6.37 2.68 2.26
C GLY A 97 -5.93 3.73 3.29
N LEU A 98 -4.67 4.16 3.29
CA LEU A 98 -4.17 5.20 4.19
C LEU A 98 -3.76 6.45 3.41
N GLY A 99 -3.89 7.60 4.08
CA GLY A 99 -3.32 8.86 3.61
C GLY A 99 -1.80 8.84 3.72
N LYS A 100 -1.16 9.84 3.13
CA LYS A 100 0.30 9.99 3.09
C LYS A 100 0.92 9.89 4.49
N TYR A 101 0.45 10.71 5.41
CA TYR A 101 1.06 10.81 6.74
C TYR A 101 0.72 9.60 7.61
N SER A 102 -0.48 9.05 7.47
CA SER A 102 -0.92 7.83 8.15
C SER A 102 -0.11 6.60 7.69
N ALA A 103 0.23 6.51 6.41
CA ALA A 103 1.12 5.48 5.87
C ALA A 103 2.54 5.63 6.42
N GLN A 104 3.09 6.85 6.41
CA GLN A 104 4.40 7.16 6.98
C GLN A 104 4.48 6.80 8.48
N ALA A 105 3.50 7.24 9.28
CA ALA A 105 3.42 6.95 10.71
C ALA A 105 3.29 5.45 10.99
N SER A 106 2.57 4.72 10.14
CA SER A 106 2.46 3.26 10.22
C SER A 106 3.80 2.58 9.95
N CYS A 107 4.51 2.99 8.90
CA CYS A 107 5.85 2.48 8.58
C CYS A 107 6.85 2.75 9.73
N LEU A 108 6.81 3.93 10.34
CA LEU A 108 7.65 4.26 11.51
C LEU A 108 7.37 3.35 12.70
N ARG A 109 6.10 2.99 12.92
CA ARG A 109 5.70 2.04 13.97
C ARG A 109 6.23 0.63 13.67
N TYR A 110 6.13 0.17 12.41
CA TYR A 110 6.66 -1.14 12.01
C TYR A 110 8.17 -1.20 12.18
N LEU A 111 8.88 -0.18 11.71
CA LEU A 111 10.33 -0.08 11.87
C LEU A 111 10.74 -0.10 13.34
N ARG A 112 10.04 0.63 14.22
CA ARG A 112 10.32 0.60 15.66
C ARG A 112 10.13 -0.80 16.27
N GLU A 113 9.11 -1.55 15.85
CA GLU A 113 8.90 -2.94 16.29
C GLU A 113 10.07 -3.84 15.85
N LEU A 114 10.49 -3.72 14.59
CA LEU A 114 11.62 -4.45 14.04
C LEU A 114 12.92 -4.13 14.77
N LEU A 115 13.23 -2.84 14.97
CA LEU A 115 14.43 -2.42 15.71
C LEU A 115 14.39 -2.89 17.16
N SER A 116 13.21 -2.84 17.81
CA SER A 116 13.07 -3.34 19.19
C SER A 116 13.34 -4.83 19.28
N HIS A 117 12.88 -5.61 18.29
CA HIS A 117 13.12 -7.05 18.23
C HIS A 117 14.60 -7.39 18.04
N PHE A 118 15.29 -6.72 17.11
CA PHE A 118 16.67 -7.07 16.75
C PHE A 118 17.73 -6.36 17.60
N LEU A 119 17.45 -5.14 18.07
CA LEU A 119 18.44 -4.27 18.73
C LEU A 119 18.11 -4.02 20.21
N GLY A 120 16.96 -4.48 20.72
CA GLY A 120 16.64 -4.44 22.15
C GLY A 120 16.15 -3.08 22.69
N GLY A 121 15.66 -2.18 21.82
CA GLY A 121 14.84 -1.03 22.24
C GLY A 121 15.46 0.36 22.09
N ALA A 122 16.79 0.47 21.88
CA ALA A 122 17.40 1.72 21.45
C ALA A 122 17.48 1.73 19.92
N ALA A 123 16.45 2.30 19.27
CA ALA A 123 16.46 2.53 17.83
C ALA A 123 17.55 3.57 17.51
N PRO A 124 18.52 3.28 16.61
CA PRO A 124 19.49 4.27 16.19
C PRO A 124 18.80 5.41 15.42
N GLU A 125 19.38 6.60 15.49
CA GLU A 125 18.82 7.79 14.83
C GLU A 125 18.72 7.63 13.30
N ALA A 126 19.58 6.80 12.69
CA ALA A 126 19.66 6.53 11.25
C ALA A 126 18.67 5.48 10.70
N ALA A 127 17.69 5.05 11.49
CA ALA A 127 16.70 4.09 11.02
C ALA A 127 15.58 4.80 10.24
N ASP A 128 15.68 4.79 8.91
CA ASP A 128 14.87 5.65 8.08
C ASP A 128 13.69 4.96 7.41
N VAL A 129 12.53 5.60 7.61
CA VAL A 129 11.42 5.52 6.67
C VAL A 129 11.61 6.66 5.68
N MET A 130 11.55 6.35 4.40
CA MET A 130 11.67 7.36 3.34
C MET A 130 10.40 7.40 2.50
N GLU A 131 10.03 8.58 2.03
CA GLU A 131 8.98 8.76 1.04
C GLU A 131 9.56 8.50 -0.35
N VAL A 132 8.94 7.61 -1.12
CA VAL A 132 9.34 7.40 -2.51
C VAL A 132 8.77 8.53 -3.37
N THR A 133 9.66 9.20 -4.09
CA THR A 133 9.35 10.36 -4.95
C THR A 133 9.38 10.01 -6.44
N SER A 134 10.12 8.98 -6.83
CA SER A 134 10.14 8.48 -8.19
C SER A 134 10.53 7.00 -8.25
N LEU A 135 9.93 6.29 -9.19
CA LEU A 135 10.19 4.89 -9.49
C LEU A 135 10.38 4.77 -11.00
N SER A 136 11.58 4.44 -11.47
CA SER A 136 11.84 4.33 -12.92
C SER A 136 12.98 3.36 -13.24
N GLY A 137 12.73 2.39 -14.13
CA GLY A 137 13.77 1.47 -14.62
C GLY A 137 14.55 0.73 -13.52
N GLY A 138 13.88 0.33 -12.44
CA GLY A 138 14.52 -0.32 -11.28
C GLY A 138 15.24 0.64 -10.31
N ARG A 139 15.21 1.95 -10.58
CA ARG A 139 15.69 2.99 -9.66
C ARG A 139 14.55 3.50 -8.79
N ILE A 140 14.87 3.73 -7.53
CA ILE A 140 13.96 4.28 -6.53
C ILE A 140 14.60 5.56 -6.00
N LEU A 141 13.96 6.70 -6.24
CA LEU A 141 14.34 7.96 -5.61
C LEU A 141 13.44 8.16 -4.40
N ALA A 142 14.05 8.33 -3.24
CA ALA A 142 13.33 8.54 -2.00
C ALA A 142 13.88 9.75 -1.24
N THR A 143 13.06 10.36 -0.41
CA THR A 143 13.44 11.49 0.43
C THR A 143 13.12 11.17 1.87
N GLU A 144 13.99 11.57 2.79
CA GLU A 144 13.76 11.38 4.22
C GLU A 144 12.47 12.07 4.69
N ILE A 145 11.71 11.37 5.52
CA ILE A 145 10.52 11.94 6.15
C ILE A 145 10.91 12.62 7.46
N ASP A 146 10.26 13.73 7.76
CA ASP A 146 10.26 14.27 9.12
C ASP A 146 9.31 13.42 9.96
N ARG A 147 9.91 12.64 10.86
CA ARG A 147 9.21 11.68 11.70
C ARG A 147 8.23 12.36 12.65
N ALA A 148 8.64 13.48 13.25
CA ALA A 148 7.81 14.20 14.23
C ALA A 148 6.61 14.82 13.52
N TYR A 149 6.85 15.46 12.39
CA TYR A 149 5.79 16.01 11.56
C TYR A 149 4.84 14.92 11.06
N ALA A 150 5.34 13.84 10.46
CA ALA A 150 4.51 12.75 9.94
C ALA A 150 3.59 12.15 11.02
N ILE A 151 4.12 11.90 12.23
CA ILE A 151 3.31 11.40 13.36
C ILE A 151 2.25 12.41 13.79
N SER A 152 2.58 13.71 13.82
CA SER A 152 1.65 14.76 14.21
C SER A 152 0.54 14.96 13.16
N ALA A 153 0.91 14.99 11.87
CA ALA A 153 0.03 15.17 10.75
C ALA A 153 -0.94 13.98 10.60
N ALA A 154 -0.47 12.75 10.79
CA ALA A 154 -1.29 11.55 10.75
C ALA A 154 -2.49 11.57 11.72
N ARG A 155 -2.39 12.29 12.85
CA ARG A 155 -3.49 12.41 13.84
C ARG A 155 -4.63 13.30 13.34
N SER A 156 -4.32 14.21 12.43
CA SER A 156 -5.28 15.19 11.89
C SER A 156 -5.61 14.93 10.42
N GLU A 157 -4.97 13.92 9.81
CA GLU A 157 -5.20 13.54 8.43
C GLU A 157 -6.58 12.91 8.29
N PRO A 158 -7.43 13.38 7.36
CA PRO A 158 -8.73 12.78 7.13
C PRO A 158 -8.56 11.33 6.64
N PRO A 159 -9.46 10.41 7.02
CA PRO A 159 -9.42 9.05 6.51
C PRO A 159 -9.53 9.07 4.99
N VAL A 160 -8.73 8.24 4.33
CA VAL A 160 -8.90 8.02 2.89
C VAL A 160 -10.22 7.30 2.69
N VAL A 161 -11.16 8.02 2.09
CA VAL A 161 -12.38 7.41 1.57
C VAL A 161 -11.90 6.53 0.42
N ALA A 162 -12.05 5.20 0.57
CA ALA A 162 -11.88 4.31 -0.57
C ALA A 162 -12.78 4.86 -1.68
N PRO A 163 -12.28 5.04 -2.91
CA PRO A 163 -13.14 5.52 -3.99
C PRO A 163 -14.40 4.65 -3.99
N GLU A 164 -15.57 5.30 -3.92
CA GLU A 164 -16.80 4.61 -4.27
C GLU A 164 -16.55 3.95 -5.63
N PRO A 165 -16.95 2.68 -5.82
CA PRO A 165 -16.61 1.93 -7.03
C PRO A 165 -16.91 2.81 -8.25
N ASP A 166 -15.83 3.25 -8.89
CA ASP A 166 -15.81 4.41 -9.77
C ASP A 166 -16.86 4.26 -10.89
N ASP A 167 -17.63 5.32 -11.14
CA ASP A 167 -18.54 5.48 -12.28
C ASP A 167 -17.75 5.64 -13.60
N LEU A 168 -16.57 5.01 -13.71
CA LEU A 168 -15.89 4.90 -14.98
C LEU A 168 -16.86 4.19 -15.93
N PRO A 169 -17.13 4.76 -17.13
CA PRO A 169 -17.94 4.10 -18.13
C PRO A 169 -17.23 2.80 -18.48
N THR A 170 -17.67 1.71 -17.86
CA THR A 170 -17.18 0.38 -18.16
C THR A 170 -17.71 0.12 -19.56
N PRO A 171 -16.89 -0.09 -20.60
CA PRO A 171 -17.42 -0.28 -21.95
C PRO A 171 -18.27 -1.57 -22.07
N TRP A 172 -18.32 -2.36 -21.00
CA TRP A 172 -19.16 -3.53 -20.81
C TRP A 172 -20.51 -3.26 -20.12
N ASN A 173 -20.77 -2.08 -19.55
CA ASN A 173 -22.06 -1.70 -18.96
C ASN A 173 -22.69 -0.51 -19.72
N PRO A 174 -24.02 -0.45 -19.87
CA PRO A 174 -25.00 -1.41 -19.39
C PRO A 174 -25.23 -2.62 -20.32
N PHE A 175 -25.70 -3.73 -19.75
CA PHE A 175 -26.18 -4.91 -20.46
C PHE A 175 -27.70 -4.84 -20.69
N VAL A 176 -28.20 -5.49 -21.74
CA VAL A 176 -29.64 -5.72 -21.96
C VAL A 176 -29.92 -7.21 -21.83
N ALA A 177 -30.77 -7.59 -20.87
CA ALA A 177 -31.19 -8.97 -20.68
C ALA A 177 -32.18 -9.42 -21.78
N ALA A 178 -32.41 -10.73 -21.89
CA ALA A 178 -33.33 -11.31 -22.90
C ALA A 178 -34.78 -10.81 -22.76
N ASP A 179 -35.18 -10.37 -21.57
CA ASP A 179 -36.49 -9.79 -21.28
C ASP A 179 -36.56 -8.27 -21.49
N GLY A 180 -35.49 -7.67 -22.04
CA GLY A 180 -35.41 -6.23 -22.34
C GLY A 180 -35.00 -5.34 -21.18
N ARG A 181 -34.76 -5.87 -19.97
CA ARG A 181 -34.29 -5.08 -18.83
C ARG A 181 -32.83 -4.66 -18.99
N THR A 182 -32.53 -3.40 -18.64
CA THR A 182 -31.17 -2.86 -18.65
C THR A 182 -30.49 -3.09 -17.30
N LEU A 183 -29.29 -3.67 -17.30
CA LEU A 183 -28.57 -4.11 -16.11
C LEU A 183 -27.17 -3.51 -16.05
N ARG A 184 -26.69 -3.21 -14.84
CA ARG A 184 -25.28 -2.94 -14.54
C ARG A 184 -24.72 -4.12 -13.77
N VAL A 185 -23.63 -4.71 -14.25
CA VAL A 185 -22.95 -5.83 -13.58
C VAL A 185 -21.61 -5.35 -13.07
N SER A 186 -21.34 -5.62 -11.79
CA SER A 186 -20.04 -5.40 -11.16
C SER A 186 -19.56 -6.68 -10.52
N CYS A 187 -18.25 -6.89 -10.52
CA CYS A 187 -17.60 -8.04 -9.93
C CYS A 187 -16.49 -7.54 -8.99
N GLN A 188 -16.48 -8.06 -7.77
CA GLN A 188 -15.42 -7.85 -6.82
C GLN A 188 -14.65 -9.16 -6.63
N LEU A 189 -13.32 -9.08 -6.68
CA LEU A 189 -12.45 -10.20 -6.34
C LEU A 189 -12.15 -10.15 -4.85
N GLU A 190 -12.65 -11.13 -4.11
CA GLU A 190 -12.38 -11.29 -2.69
C GLU A 190 -11.32 -12.36 -2.49
N PRO A 191 -10.23 -12.10 -1.75
CA PRO A 191 -9.21 -13.12 -1.50
C PRO A 191 -9.77 -14.26 -0.64
N VAL A 192 -9.36 -15.50 -0.95
CA VAL A 192 -9.69 -16.71 -0.18
C VAL A 192 -8.42 -17.22 0.48
N PHE A 193 -8.48 -17.44 1.79
CA PHE A 193 -7.36 -17.88 2.61
C PHE A 193 -7.56 -19.31 3.12
N GLU A 194 -6.51 -20.11 3.09
CA GLU A 194 -6.48 -21.39 3.79
C GLU A 194 -6.34 -21.13 5.30
N LEU A 195 -7.33 -21.55 6.10
CA LEU A 195 -7.34 -21.27 7.55
C LEU A 195 -6.20 -21.90 8.33
N ARG A 196 -5.58 -22.97 7.80
CA ARG A 196 -4.48 -23.68 8.49
C ARG A 196 -3.16 -22.91 8.40
N THR A 197 -2.87 -22.33 7.24
CA THR A 197 -1.60 -21.68 6.93
C THR A 197 -1.73 -20.16 6.83
N PHE A 198 -2.97 -19.66 6.81
CA PHE A 198 -3.33 -18.29 6.44
C PHE A 198 -2.77 -17.87 5.07
N ALA A 199 -2.40 -18.83 4.23
CA ALA A 199 -1.94 -18.55 2.88
C ALA A 199 -3.13 -18.17 1.98
N GLN A 200 -2.97 -17.14 1.16
CA GLN A 200 -3.93 -16.84 0.11
C GLN A 200 -3.87 -17.94 -0.95
N ILE A 201 -4.99 -18.64 -1.16
CA ILE A 201 -5.08 -19.77 -2.08
C ILE A 201 -5.85 -19.43 -3.37
N GLY A 202 -6.46 -18.26 -3.43
CA GLY A 202 -7.15 -17.80 -4.64
C GLY A 202 -8.03 -16.58 -4.39
N PHE A 203 -8.98 -16.38 -5.31
CA PHE A 203 -9.98 -15.32 -5.25
C PHE A 203 -11.38 -15.89 -5.46
N ARG A 204 -12.33 -15.43 -4.67
CA ARG A 204 -13.77 -15.60 -4.86
C ARG A 204 -14.29 -14.40 -5.64
N ILE A 205 -15.01 -14.67 -6.74
CA ILE A 205 -15.71 -13.61 -7.46
C ILE A 205 -17.07 -13.39 -6.78
N ALA A 206 -17.24 -12.24 -6.15
CA ALA A 206 -18.53 -11.75 -5.70
C ALA A 206 -19.12 -10.86 -6.81
N ARG A 207 -20.29 -11.24 -7.35
CA ARG A 207 -20.96 -10.46 -8.39
C ARG A 207 -22.13 -9.68 -7.81
N ARG A 208 -22.37 -8.49 -8.33
CA ARG A 208 -23.52 -7.66 -8.02
C ARG A 208 -24.16 -7.19 -9.32
N VAL A 209 -25.47 -7.36 -9.43
CA VAL A 209 -26.24 -7.03 -10.64
C VAL A 209 -27.36 -6.09 -10.24
N LEU A 210 -27.36 -4.92 -10.87
CA LEU A 210 -28.29 -3.84 -10.57
C LEU A 210 -29.19 -3.59 -11.78
N LEU A 211 -30.48 -3.37 -11.54
CA LEU A 211 -31.44 -2.93 -12.55
C LEU A 211 -31.30 -1.42 -12.75
N MET A 212 -31.04 -0.99 -13.99
CA MET A 212 -30.96 0.41 -14.36
C MET A 212 -32.32 0.96 -14.82
N PRO A 213 -32.62 2.25 -14.61
CA PRO A 213 -31.77 3.29 -14.02
C PRO A 213 -31.83 3.36 -12.48
N GLY A 214 -32.67 2.54 -11.82
CA GLY A 214 -32.93 2.65 -10.38
C GLY A 214 -31.89 2.03 -9.45
N GLU A 215 -30.82 1.45 -9.99
CA GLU A 215 -29.77 0.72 -9.28
C GLU A 215 -30.27 -0.32 -8.27
N ILE A 216 -31.41 -0.95 -8.57
CA ILE A 216 -32.02 -1.94 -7.65
C ILE A 216 -31.27 -3.26 -7.78
N GLU A 217 -30.67 -3.72 -6.68
CA GLU A 217 -29.98 -5.01 -6.66
C GLU A 217 -30.96 -6.17 -6.82
N LEU A 218 -30.67 -7.02 -7.80
CA LEU A 218 -31.49 -8.20 -8.08
C LEU A 218 -31.20 -9.32 -7.09
N SER A 219 -32.26 -9.92 -6.56
CA SER A 219 -32.15 -11.12 -5.72
C SER A 219 -31.65 -12.33 -6.52
N PRO A 220 -31.12 -13.38 -5.84
CA PRO A 220 -30.70 -14.61 -6.50
C PRO A 220 -31.81 -15.28 -7.32
N GLN A 221 -33.08 -15.13 -6.92
CA GLN A 221 -34.21 -15.69 -7.67
C GLN A 221 -34.46 -14.90 -8.96
N GLU A 222 -34.45 -13.57 -8.90
CA GLU A 222 -34.64 -12.71 -10.08
C GLU A 222 -33.51 -12.90 -11.09
N LEU A 223 -32.29 -13.09 -10.60
CA LEU A 223 -31.13 -13.42 -11.44
C LEU A 223 -31.29 -14.71 -12.21
N ARG A 224 -31.84 -15.77 -11.59
CA ARG A 224 -32.08 -17.04 -12.28
C ARG A 224 -33.09 -16.91 -13.42
N ASN A 225 -34.08 -16.05 -13.24
CA ASN A 225 -35.13 -15.82 -14.25
C ASN A 225 -34.61 -15.05 -15.47
N LEU A 226 -33.44 -14.40 -15.39
CA LEU A 226 -32.79 -13.74 -16.53
C LEU A 226 -32.12 -14.72 -17.50
N THR A 227 -31.83 -15.95 -17.05
CA THR A 227 -31.07 -16.96 -17.82
C THR A 227 -31.98 -17.93 -18.60
N THR A 228 -33.28 -17.93 -18.33
CA THR A 228 -34.28 -18.76 -19.02
C THR A 228 -34.91 -17.99 -20.17
N ALA A 229 -34.24 -18.02 -21.33
CA ALA A 229 -34.80 -17.66 -22.64
C ALA A 229 -34.40 -18.73 -23.66
#